data_AF-S4NH06-F1
#
_entry.id   AF-S4NH06-F1
#
_cell.length_a   1.000
_cell.length_b   1.000
_cell.length_c   1.000
_cell.angle_alpha   90.00
_cell.angle_beta   90.00
_cell.angle_gamma   90.00
#
_symmetry.space_group_name_H-M   'P 1'
#
loop_
_entity.id
_entity.type
_entity.pdbx_description
1 polymer ?
#
loop_
_entity_poly.entity_id
_entity_poly.type
_entity_poly.pdbx_seq_one_letter_code
_entity_poly.pdbx_strand_id
1 'polypeptide(L)'
;PVTGLLSPNGSLILAGDPQQLGPVCISEAKVRGLGQSLLERLKNTYENLYEDPNYITMLVQNFRSDPDILAIPNELFYQNCLKALAPSDPLSRVSVLDQPGG
;
A
#
# COMPACT_ATOMS: atom_id res chain seq x y z
N PRO A 1 -16.38 14.78 -5.68
CA PRO A 1 -17.59 14.05 -5.27
C PRO A 1 -17.89 12.90 -6.25
N VAL A 2 -17.71 11.64 -5.81
CA VAL A 2 -18.03 10.46 -6.64
C VAL A 2 -19.54 10.25 -6.78
N THR A 3 -20.33 10.80 -5.84
CA THR A 3 -21.78 10.66 -5.74
C THR A 3 -22.57 11.16 -6.95
N GLY A 4 -22.02 12.09 -7.75
CA GLY A 4 -22.67 12.57 -8.98
C GLY A 4 -22.21 11.85 -10.26
N LEU A 5 -21.23 10.95 -10.16
CA LEU A 5 -20.64 10.25 -11.31
C LEU A 5 -21.04 8.77 -11.36
N LEU A 6 -21.45 8.19 -10.23
CA LEU A 6 -21.82 6.79 -10.13
C LEU A 6 -23.30 6.61 -10.44
N SER A 7 -23.63 5.64 -11.31
CA SER A 7 -25.02 5.25 -11.55
C SER A 7 -25.62 4.58 -10.31
N PRO A 8 -26.96 4.49 -10.17
CA PRO A 8 -27.60 3.85 -9.00
C PRO A 8 -27.15 2.41 -8.74
N ASN A 9 -26.77 1.69 -9.80
CA ASN A 9 -26.28 0.30 -9.73
C ASN A 9 -24.77 0.21 -10.02
N GLY A 10 -24.06 1.34 -10.04
CA GLY A 10 -22.64 1.40 -10.30
C GLY A 10 -21.82 0.93 -9.10
N SER A 11 -20.66 0.33 -9.37
CA SER A 11 -19.68 -0.03 -8.34
C SER A 11 -18.46 0.87 -8.44
N LEU A 12 -17.96 1.35 -7.30
CA LEU A 12 -16.71 2.10 -7.21
C LEU A 12 -15.62 1.19 -6.66
N ILE A 13 -14.55 0.99 -7.43
CA ILE A 13 -13.35 0.31 -6.97
C ILE A 13 -12.26 1.36 -6.75
N LEU A 14 -11.69 1.39 -5.55
CA LEU A 14 -10.54 2.21 -5.20
C LEU A 14 -9.34 1.30 -5.00
N ALA A 15 -8.21 1.66 -5.59
CA ALA A 15 -6.94 0.96 -5.41
C ALA A 15 -5.86 1.96 -5.01
N GLY A 16 -5.01 1.56 -4.07
CA GLY A 16 -3.95 2.40 -3.54
C GLY A 16 -3.37 1.78 -2.27
N ASP A 17 -2.41 2.45 -1.68
CA ASP A 17 -1.73 2.01 -0.47
C ASP A 17 -1.76 3.12 0.60
N PRO A 18 -2.56 2.98 1.66
CA PRO A 18 -2.61 3.96 2.75
C PRO A 18 -1.30 4.12 3.53
N GLN A 19 -0.32 3.23 3.39
CA GLN A 19 1.00 3.36 4.01
C GLN A 19 1.98 4.22 3.18
N GLN A 20 1.60 4.63 1.97
CA GLN A 20 2.42 5.46 1.09
C GLN A 20 2.01 6.94 1.15
N LEU A 21 2.71 7.77 0.38
CA LEU A 21 2.46 9.21 0.32
C LEU A 21 1.02 9.51 -0.12
N GLY A 22 0.32 10.29 0.71
CA GLY A 22 -0.98 10.84 0.37
C GLY A 22 -0.92 11.98 -0.66
N PRO A 23 -2.08 12.55 -1.01
CA PRO A 23 -2.17 13.68 -1.94
C PRO A 23 -1.31 14.88 -1.52
N VAL A 24 -0.60 15.47 -2.48
CA VAL A 24 0.14 16.73 -2.27
C VAL A 24 -0.86 17.88 -2.21
N CYS A 25 -0.97 18.53 -1.05
CA CYS A 25 -1.81 19.70 -0.83
C CYS A 25 -0.94 20.83 -0.24
N ILE A 26 -0.72 21.88 -1.03
CA ILE A 26 0.16 23.02 -0.68
C ILE A 26 -0.60 24.09 0.11
N SER A 27 -1.93 24.14 -0.01
CA SER A 27 -2.76 25.14 0.66
C SER A 27 -3.20 24.70 2.06
N GLU A 28 -3.65 25.68 2.86
CA GLU A 28 -4.24 25.46 4.20
C GLU A 28 -5.49 24.56 4.19
N ALA A 29 -6.04 24.27 3.01
CA ALA A 29 -7.10 23.27 2.87
C ALA A 29 -6.65 21.86 3.31
N LYS A 30 -5.33 21.59 3.35
CA LYS A 30 -4.78 20.35 3.92
C LYS A 30 -5.26 20.12 5.35
N VAL A 31 -5.26 21.15 6.19
CA VAL A 31 -5.73 21.09 7.60
C VAL A 31 -7.22 20.80 7.68
N ARG A 32 -7.97 21.10 6.61
CA ARG A 32 -9.40 20.80 6.47
C ARG A 32 -9.68 19.44 5.80
N GLY A 33 -8.67 18.59 5.69
CA GLY A 33 -8.79 17.22 5.18
C GLY A 33 -8.54 17.04 3.69
N LEU A 34 -8.16 18.10 2.95
CA LEU A 34 -7.87 17.96 1.51
C LEU A 34 -6.60 17.14 1.22
N GLY A 35 -5.72 16.99 2.21
CA GLY A 35 -4.54 16.11 2.14
C GLY A 35 -4.83 14.64 2.38
N GLN A 36 -6.08 14.26 2.68
CA GLN A 36 -6.47 12.88 2.96
C GLN A 36 -7.14 12.26 1.74
N SER A 37 -6.65 11.09 1.30
CA SER A 37 -7.28 10.39 0.19
C SER A 37 -8.68 9.88 0.55
N LEU A 38 -9.53 9.60 -0.44
CA LEU A 38 -10.83 8.98 -0.16
C LEU A 38 -10.67 7.59 0.48
N LEU A 39 -9.69 6.81 0.02
CA LEU A 39 -9.40 5.47 0.55
C LEU A 39 -8.99 5.50 2.03
N GLU A 40 -8.15 6.45 2.40
CA GLU A 40 -7.70 6.68 3.78
C GLU A 40 -8.83 7.21 4.67
N ARG A 41 -9.68 8.11 4.13
CA ARG A 41 -10.84 8.61 4.87
C ARG A 41 -11.87 7.52 5.17
N LEU A 42 -12.13 6.62 4.23
CA LEU A 42 -12.99 5.46 4.45
C LEU A 42 -12.42 4.53 5.52
N LYS A 43 -11.10 4.30 5.53
CA LYS A 43 -10.40 3.54 6.58
C LYS A 43 -10.67 4.11 7.97
N ASN A 44 -10.45 5.41 8.13
CA ASN A 44 -10.46 6.06 9.44
C ASN A 44 -11.89 6.34 9.95
N THR A 45 -12.89 6.35 9.06
CA THR A 45 -14.29 6.65 9.41
C THR A 45 -15.07 5.40 9.79
N TYR A 46 -14.73 4.24 9.20
CA TYR A 46 -15.45 2.99 9.39
C TYR A 46 -14.51 1.95 9.98
N GLU A 47 -14.58 1.75 11.30
CA GLU A 47 -13.64 0.91 12.07
C GLU A 47 -13.47 -0.50 11.48
N ASN A 48 -14.55 -1.12 11.01
CA ASN A 48 -14.53 -2.51 10.54
C ASN A 48 -14.34 -2.66 9.02
N LEU A 49 -14.28 -1.55 8.26
CA LEU A 49 -14.24 -1.63 6.80
C LEU A 49 -12.95 -2.30 6.29
N TYR A 50 -11.84 -2.09 7.00
CA TYR A 50 -10.54 -2.66 6.66
C TYR A 50 -10.33 -4.08 7.20
N GLU A 51 -11.24 -4.56 8.05
CA GLU A 51 -11.20 -5.90 8.62
C GLU A 51 -12.16 -6.86 7.87
N ASP A 52 -13.14 -6.31 7.16
CA ASP A 52 -14.11 -7.09 6.38
C ASP A 52 -13.59 -7.39 4.96
N PRO A 53 -13.32 -8.68 4.64
CA PRO A 53 -12.80 -9.08 3.33
C PRO A 53 -13.81 -8.87 2.18
N ASN A 54 -15.08 -8.57 2.47
CA ASN A 54 -16.06 -8.23 1.45
C ASN A 54 -15.86 -6.81 0.88
N TYR A 55 -15.20 -5.93 1.64
CA TYR A 55 -15.00 -4.53 1.26
C TYR A 55 -13.56 -4.19 0.93
N ILE A 56 -12.60 -4.88 1.55
CA ILE A 56 -11.18 -4.65 1.29
C ILE A 56 -10.43 -5.92 0.91
N THR A 57 -9.42 -5.76 0.08
CA THR A 57 -8.46 -6.81 -0.22
C THR A 57 -7.06 -6.21 -0.22
N MET A 58 -6.13 -6.89 0.47
CA MET A 58 -4.71 -6.53 0.43
C MET A 58 -3.98 -7.48 -0.52
N LEU A 59 -3.29 -6.92 -1.51
CA LEU A 59 -2.43 -7.70 -2.40
C LEU A 59 -1.12 -8.01 -1.68
N VAL A 60 -0.97 -9.26 -1.25
CA VAL A 60 0.17 -9.69 -0.40
C VAL A 60 1.41 -10.10 -1.19
N GLN A 61 1.28 -10.37 -2.49
CA GLN A 61 2.38 -10.87 -3.30
C GLN A 61 3.19 -9.70 -3.89
N ASN A 62 4.43 -9.54 -3.42
CA ASN A 62 5.36 -8.54 -3.92
C ASN A 62 6.28 -9.17 -4.98
N PHE A 63 6.10 -8.77 -6.24
CA PHE A 63 6.88 -9.30 -7.38
C PHE A 63 8.08 -8.43 -7.74
N ARG A 64 8.41 -7.43 -6.92
CA ARG A 64 9.48 -6.47 -7.22
C ARG A 64 10.73 -6.70 -6.38
N SER A 65 10.55 -6.87 -5.07
CA SER A 65 11.64 -6.78 -4.11
C SER A 65 12.15 -8.18 -3.76
N ASP A 66 13.48 -8.31 -3.69
CA ASP A 66 14.16 -9.44 -3.06
C ASP A 66 13.72 -9.58 -1.58
N PRO A 67 13.69 -10.80 -1.00
CA PRO A 67 13.33 -11.00 0.40
C PRO A 67 14.01 -10.05 1.39
N ASP A 68 15.31 -9.79 1.24
CA ASP A 68 16.06 -8.98 2.21
C ASP A 68 15.70 -7.49 2.12
N ILE A 69 15.39 -7.02 0.91
CA ILE A 69 14.89 -5.66 0.67
C ILE A 69 13.46 -5.51 1.21
N LEU A 70 12.62 -6.54 1.05
CA LEU A 70 11.22 -6.51 1.48
C LEU A 70 11.07 -6.60 3.01
N ALA A 71 12.00 -7.28 3.70
CA ALA A 71 11.88 -7.61 5.11
C ALA A 71 11.56 -6.38 5.99
N ILE A 72 12.35 -5.32 5.87
CA ILE A 72 12.22 -4.10 6.69
C ILE A 72 10.86 -3.39 6.47
N PRO A 73 10.46 -3.00 5.24
CA PRO A 73 9.18 -2.33 5.05
C PRO A 73 7.99 -3.24 5.40
N ASN A 74 8.10 -4.55 5.18
CA ASN A 74 7.05 -5.51 5.52
C ASN A 74 6.78 -5.57 7.03
N GLU A 75 7.84 -5.61 7.83
CA GLU A 75 7.75 -5.56 9.29
C GLU A 75 7.14 -4.23 9.76
N LEU A 76 7.68 -3.11 9.28
CA LEU A 76 7.33 -1.78 9.79
C LEU A 76 5.91 -1.33 9.41
N PHE A 77 5.42 -1.70 8.22
CA PHE A 77 4.19 -1.11 7.66
C PHE A 77 3.09 -2.11 7.35
N TYR A 78 3.44 -3.39 7.15
CA TYR A 78 2.50 -4.41 6.63
C TYR A 78 2.38 -5.65 7.52
N GLN A 79 2.81 -5.57 8.79
CA GLN A 79 2.66 -6.63 9.78
C GLN A 79 3.19 -8.00 9.29
N ASN A 80 4.27 -7.99 8.51
CA ASN A 80 4.85 -9.18 7.89
C ASN A 80 3.91 -9.96 6.94
N CYS A 81 2.86 -9.33 6.42
CA CYS A 81 1.88 -10.00 5.55
C CYS A 81 2.35 -10.13 4.09
N LEU A 82 3.31 -9.32 3.63
CA LEU A 82 3.80 -9.38 2.26
C LEU A 82 4.70 -10.61 2.02
N LYS A 83 4.66 -11.14 0.80
CA LYS A 83 5.44 -12.29 0.33
C LYS A 83 6.31 -11.89 -0.84
N ALA A 84 7.63 -12.06 -0.70
CA ALA A 84 8.58 -11.83 -1.79
C ALA A 84 8.43 -12.95 -2.84
N LEU A 85 7.98 -12.58 -4.04
CA LEU A 85 7.87 -13.44 -5.21
C LEU A 85 8.61 -12.82 -6.42
N ALA A 86 9.48 -11.84 -6.18
CA ALA A 86 10.37 -11.35 -7.21
C ALA A 86 11.26 -12.49 -7.71
N PRO A 87 11.52 -12.58 -9.03
CA PRO A 87 12.53 -13.49 -9.55
C PRO A 87 13.88 -13.22 -8.90
N SER A 88 14.65 -14.27 -8.62
CA SER A 88 16.03 -14.11 -8.13
C SER A 88 16.85 -13.37 -9.18
N ASP A 89 17.41 -12.22 -8.80
CA ASP A 89 18.39 -11.51 -9.62
C ASP A 89 19.76 -12.17 -9.44
N PRO A 90 20.49 -12.53 -10.52
CA PRO A 90 21.86 -13.04 -10.40
C PRO A 90 22.79 -12.14 -9.59
N LEU A 91 22.57 -10.83 -9.60
CA LEU A 91 23.36 -9.86 -8.85
C LEU A 91 23.08 -9.87 -7.35
N SER A 92 21.91 -10.34 -6.88
CA SER A 92 21.60 -10.34 -5.44
C SER A 92 22.51 -11.26 -4.63
N ARG A 93 23.22 -12.18 -5.29
CA ARG A 93 24.19 -13.10 -4.68
C ARG A 93 25.65 -12.65 -4.83
N VAL A 94 25.89 -11.53 -5.51
CA VAL A 94 27.24 -11.04 -5.77
C VAL A 94 27.66 -10.12 -4.62
N SER A 95 28.60 -10.60 -3.81
CA SER A 95 29.24 -9.76 -2.79
C SER A 95 30.24 -8.82 -3.46
N VAL A 96 29.96 -7.52 -3.44
CA VAL A 96 30.90 -6.49 -3.93
C VAL A 96 32.14 -6.39 -3.03
N LEU A 97 32.04 -6.89 -1.79
CA LEU A 97 33.10 -6.82 -0.78
C LEU A 97 33.83 -8.16 -0.58
N ASP A 98 33.54 -9.17 -1.41
CA ASP A 98 34.04 -10.56 -1.27
C ASP A 98 33.81 -11.18 0.12
N GLN A 99 32.86 -10.63 0.89
CA GLN A 99 32.48 -11.16 2.19
C GLN A 99 31.32 -12.14 2.08
N PRO A 100 31.31 -13.22 2.88
CA PRO A 100 30.18 -14.14 2.95
C PRO A 100 28.96 -13.42 3.55
N GLY A 101 27.85 -13.39 2.80
CA GLY A 101 26.59 -12.77 3.22
C GLY A 101 25.91 -12.05 2.06
N GLY A 102 25.04 -12.78 1.36
CA GLY A 102 23.77 -12.23 0.87
C GLY A 102 22.75 -12.58 1.92
#